data_AF-A0A026VRH9-F1
#
_entry.id   AF-A0A026VRH9-F1
#
_cell.length_a   1.000
_cell.length_b   1.000
_cell.length_c   1.000
_cell.angle_alpha   90.00
_cell.angle_beta   90.00
_cell.angle_gamma   90.00
#
_symmetry.space_group_name_H-M   'P 1'
#
loop_
_entity.id
_entity.type
_entity.pdbx_description
1 polymer ?
#
loop_
_entity_poly.entity_id
_entity_poly.type
_entity_poly.pdbx_seq_one_letter_code
_entity_poly.pdbx_strand_id
1 'polypeptide(L)'
;MWNAFNVGCSRHHINVSIQHPIRTKDKLFFINSVIETTAFFINLVSQWFALITNRKRSLVLSKKNIEDYNKAIHHLKKTLNIFQKMSIGEKGHWKPMQSGVIMATESILHLQDFLLNKRDYKFVLTGRFTQDCLENLFSLIRFKTPTPNALQVKQNLKLITMTQISSCSKLSNYDADISENEVEMITGNFLHVSQQFALAKCQEKEIETFMEASAIHVPKLQDFHLNLLDKWEWPIIYDIAGGCDM
;
A
#
# COMPACT_ATOMS: atom_id res chain seq x y z
N MET A 1 -7.83 17.34 -13.42
CA MET A 1 -6.47 17.12 -13.96
C MET A 1 -6.45 15.94 -14.93
N TRP A 2 -6.95 14.76 -14.54
CA TRP A 2 -7.00 13.55 -15.38
C TRP A 2 -7.93 13.63 -16.61
N ASN A 3 -9.05 14.39 -16.52
CA ASN A 3 -9.94 14.64 -17.67
C ASN A 3 -9.32 15.51 -18.77
N ALA A 4 -8.28 16.30 -18.46
CA ALA A 4 -7.66 17.19 -19.45
C ALA A 4 -6.76 16.43 -20.45
N PHE A 5 -6.37 15.19 -20.13
CA PHE A 5 -5.48 14.36 -20.96
C PHE A 5 -6.13 13.07 -21.46
N ASN A 6 -7.45 12.90 -21.28
CA ASN A 6 -8.17 11.67 -21.65
C ASN A 6 -7.51 10.38 -21.11
N VAL A 7 -6.86 10.45 -19.94
CA VAL A 7 -6.22 9.30 -19.31
C VAL A 7 -7.28 8.54 -18.52
N GLY A 8 -7.80 7.47 -19.11
CA GLY A 8 -8.63 6.49 -18.43
C GLY A 8 -7.78 5.38 -17.82
N CYS A 9 -7.97 5.10 -16.53
CA CYS A 9 -7.34 3.97 -15.86
C CYS A 9 -8.33 2.78 -15.83
N SER A 10 -8.03 1.72 -16.58
CA SER A 10 -8.72 0.43 -16.50
C SER A 10 -7.84 -0.55 -15.72
N ARG A 11 -8.45 -1.46 -14.95
CA ARG A 11 -7.82 -2.36 -13.96
C ARG A 11 -6.60 -3.16 -14.43
N HIS A 12 -6.26 -3.15 -15.72
CA HIS A 12 -5.16 -3.91 -16.30
C HIS A 12 -4.26 -3.13 -17.27
N HIS A 13 -4.58 -1.89 -17.66
CA HIS A 13 -3.77 -1.09 -18.58
C HIS A 13 -3.98 0.41 -18.33
N ILE A 14 -2.87 1.16 -18.26
CA ILE A 14 -2.90 2.61 -18.46
C ILE A 14 -2.95 2.82 -19.97
N ASN A 15 -4.12 3.22 -20.49
CA ASN A 15 -4.26 3.51 -21.91
C ASN A 15 -3.99 5.00 -22.12
N VAL A 16 -2.76 5.34 -22.49
CA VAL A 16 -2.41 6.69 -22.94
C VAL A 16 -2.53 6.69 -24.47
N SER A 17 -3.74 6.83 -25.00
CA SER A 17 -3.92 7.03 -26.44
C SER A 17 -3.70 8.52 -26.76
N ILE A 18 -2.44 8.90 -26.98
CA ILE A 18 -2.19 10.11 -27.77
C ILE A 18 -2.47 9.69 -29.22
N GLN A 19 -3.52 10.25 -29.84
CA GLN A 19 -3.73 10.08 -31.28
C GLN A 19 -2.47 10.57 -32.00
N HIS A 20 -1.67 9.64 -32.50
CA HIS A 20 -0.45 9.93 -33.23
C HIS A 20 -0.83 10.28 -34.68
N PRO A 21 -0.53 11.49 -35.20
CA PRO A 21 -0.89 11.86 -36.57
C PRO A 21 0.02 11.24 -37.64
N ILE A 22 0.77 10.19 -37.32
CA ILE A 22 1.85 9.70 -38.21
C ILE A 22 1.67 8.20 -38.40
N ARG A 23 0.68 7.86 -39.23
CA ARG A 23 0.63 6.58 -39.94
C ARG A 23 0.33 6.85 -41.41
N THR A 24 1.17 7.68 -42.03
CA THR A 24 1.25 7.82 -43.47
C THR A 24 2.65 7.43 -43.89
N LYS A 25 2.68 6.48 -44.82
CA LYS A 25 3.85 5.98 -45.53
C LYS A 25 4.58 7.18 -46.13
N ASP A 26 5.91 7.13 -46.12
CA ASP A 26 6.82 8.07 -46.77
C ASP A 26 7.05 9.39 -46.03
N LYS A 27 8.16 9.44 -45.26
CA LYS A 27 9.14 10.55 -45.22
C LYS A 27 10.24 10.24 -44.22
N LEU A 28 11.48 10.57 -44.59
CA LEU A 28 12.62 10.57 -43.66
C LEU A 28 12.28 11.45 -42.45
N PHE A 29 12.29 10.86 -41.26
CA PHE A 29 12.16 11.62 -40.02
C PHE A 29 13.54 11.78 -39.41
N PHE A 30 13.99 13.03 -39.27
CA PHE A 30 14.91 13.39 -38.21
C PHE A 30 14.28 12.91 -36.91
N ILE A 31 14.83 11.85 -36.32
CA ILE A 31 14.35 11.32 -35.06
C ILE A 31 14.52 12.45 -34.04
N ASN A 32 13.39 13.03 -33.64
CA ASN A 32 13.37 14.16 -32.73
C ASN A 32 13.75 13.63 -31.34
N SER A 33 14.92 14.04 -30.85
CA SER A 33 15.48 13.61 -29.55
C SER A 33 14.50 13.79 -28.38
N VAL A 34 13.57 14.74 -28.49
CA VAL A 34 12.50 14.98 -27.52
C VAL A 34 11.52 13.81 -27.44
N ILE A 35 11.17 13.21 -28.58
CA ILE A 35 10.22 12.09 -28.64
C ILE A 35 10.83 10.86 -27.95
N GLU A 36 12.09 10.55 -28.22
CA GLU A 36 12.79 9.42 -27.58
C GLU A 36 12.93 9.63 -26.07
N THR A 37 13.32 10.83 -25.65
CA THR A 37 13.45 11.16 -24.22
C THR A 37 12.11 11.07 -23.49
N THR A 38 11.03 11.51 -24.15
CA THR A 38 9.67 11.42 -23.60
C THR A 38 9.20 9.97 -23.50
N ALA A 39 9.40 9.17 -24.56
CA ALA A 39 9.06 7.76 -24.56
C ALA A 39 9.86 6.98 -23.49
N PHE A 40 11.14 7.29 -23.34
CA PHE A 40 12.00 6.76 -22.29
C PHE A 40 11.44 7.07 -20.89
N PHE A 41 11.07 8.32 -20.63
CA PHE A 41 10.55 8.73 -19.33
C PHE A 41 9.19 8.08 -19.02
N ILE A 42 8.29 8.01 -19.99
CA ILE A 42 6.99 7.32 -19.84
C ILE A 42 7.22 5.85 -19.49
N ASN A 43 8.13 5.17 -20.19
CA ASN A 43 8.45 3.78 -19.91
C ASN A 43 9.09 3.60 -18.52
N LEU A 44 10.00 4.50 -18.12
CA LEU A 44 10.61 4.50 -16.79
C LEU A 44 9.55 4.55 -15.69
N VAL A 45 8.64 5.53 -15.77
CA VAL A 45 7.58 5.73 -14.76
C VAL A 45 6.56 4.60 -14.80
N SER A 46 6.18 4.11 -15.98
CA SER A 46 5.24 3.00 -16.13
C SER A 46 5.76 1.72 -15.45
N GLN A 47 7.01 1.35 -15.71
CA GLN A 47 7.65 0.20 -15.09
C GLN A 47 7.84 0.38 -13.58
N TRP A 48 8.24 1.59 -13.15
CA TRP A 48 8.33 1.90 -11.72
C TRP A 48 6.98 1.76 -11.01
N PHE A 49 5.92 2.31 -11.60
CA PHE A 49 4.57 2.23 -11.05
C PHE A 49 4.07 0.79 -10.97
N ALA A 50 4.31 0.00 -12.02
CA ALA A 50 3.97 -1.42 -12.04
C ALA A 50 4.68 -2.19 -10.92
N LEU A 51 5.95 -1.88 -10.64
CA LEU A 51 6.71 -2.51 -9.55
C LEU A 51 6.23 -2.08 -8.17
N ILE A 52 5.90 -0.80 -7.95
CA ILE A 52 5.49 -0.30 -6.62
C ILE A 52 4.04 -0.68 -6.28
N THR A 53 3.16 -0.79 -7.29
CA THR A 53 1.73 -1.09 -7.08
C THR A 53 1.37 -2.56 -7.30
N ASN A 54 2.37 -3.45 -7.44
CA ASN A 54 2.09 -4.82 -7.81
C ASN A 54 1.34 -5.59 -6.71
N ARG A 55 0.21 -6.19 -7.10
CA ARG A 55 -0.61 -7.07 -6.24
C ARG A 55 -0.61 -8.53 -6.68
N LYS A 56 -0.02 -8.86 -7.84
CA LYS A 56 -0.03 -10.21 -8.41
C LYS A 56 1.29 -10.91 -8.13
N ARG A 57 1.22 -12.16 -7.67
CA ARG A 57 2.39 -13.03 -7.42
C ARG A 57 3.32 -13.21 -8.63
N SER A 58 2.84 -12.97 -9.86
CA SER A 58 3.61 -13.12 -11.10
C SER A 58 4.67 -12.04 -11.34
N LEU A 59 4.53 -10.85 -10.74
CA LEU A 59 5.40 -9.68 -10.96
C LEU A 59 6.11 -9.23 -9.68
N VAL A 60 6.12 -10.12 -8.69
CA VAL A 60 6.51 -9.81 -7.32
C VAL A 60 8.03 -9.82 -7.17
N LEU A 61 8.54 -9.01 -6.27
CA LEU A 61 9.92 -9.12 -5.79
C LEU A 61 10.07 -10.46 -5.06
N SER A 62 10.61 -11.45 -5.76
CA SER A 62 10.86 -12.79 -5.25
C SER A 62 12.20 -13.29 -5.75
N LYS A 63 12.94 -13.97 -4.88
CA LYS A 63 14.19 -14.63 -5.24
C LYS A 63 13.99 -15.92 -6.06
N LYS A 64 12.75 -16.33 -6.32
CA LYS A 64 12.46 -17.50 -7.18
C LYS A 64 13.01 -17.34 -8.59
N ASN A 65 12.90 -16.14 -9.15
CA ASN A 65 13.57 -15.78 -10.40
C ASN A 65 14.56 -14.64 -10.12
N ILE A 66 15.83 -15.01 -9.93
CA ILE A 66 16.88 -14.06 -9.55
C ILE A 66 17.13 -13.01 -10.65
N GLU A 67 16.94 -13.36 -11.92
CA GLU A 67 17.13 -12.42 -13.03
C GLU A 67 16.08 -11.31 -13.00
N ASP A 68 14.80 -11.69 -12.87
CA ASP A 68 13.71 -10.71 -12.83
C ASP A 68 13.76 -9.84 -11.58
N TYR A 69 14.14 -10.43 -10.45
CA TYR A 69 14.43 -9.69 -9.22
C TYR A 69 15.54 -8.66 -9.44
N ASN A 70 16.69 -9.06 -9.99
CA ASN A 70 17.80 -8.14 -10.24
C ASN A 70 17.44 -7.04 -11.24
N LYS A 71 16.67 -7.36 -12.29
CA LYS A 71 16.12 -6.38 -13.23
C LYS A 71 15.22 -5.37 -12.52
N ALA A 72 14.33 -5.82 -11.64
CA ALA A 72 13.45 -4.95 -10.87
C ALA A 72 14.23 -4.03 -9.93
N ILE A 73 15.19 -4.57 -9.17
CA ILE A 73 16.05 -3.77 -8.27
C ILE A 73 16.88 -2.75 -9.06
N HIS A 74 17.44 -3.16 -10.21
CA HIS A 74 18.17 -2.25 -11.08
C HIS A 74 17.26 -1.12 -11.59
N HIS A 75 16.04 -1.42 -11.99
CA HIS A 75 15.06 -0.42 -12.45
C HIS A 75 14.67 0.56 -11.33
N LEU A 76 14.47 0.08 -10.11
CA LEU A 76 14.18 0.94 -8.95
C LEU A 76 15.35 1.89 -8.67
N LYS A 77 16.59 1.37 -8.64
CA LYS A 77 17.81 2.20 -8.45
C LYS A 77 18.00 3.21 -9.59
N LYS A 78 17.69 2.82 -10.82
CA LYS A 78 17.72 3.71 -11.99
C LYS A 78 16.69 4.84 -11.85
N THR A 79 15.46 4.51 -11.48
CA THR A 79 14.40 5.50 -11.22
C THR A 79 14.84 6.47 -10.12
N LEU A 80 15.39 5.98 -9.01
CA LEU A 80 15.92 6.80 -7.91
C LEU A 80 16.93 7.84 -8.41
N ASN A 81 17.96 7.39 -9.13
CA ASN A 81 19.04 8.24 -9.66
C ASN A 81 18.50 9.29 -10.65
N ILE A 82 17.53 8.93 -11.50
CA ILE A 82 16.91 9.86 -12.44
C ILE A 82 16.10 10.93 -11.69
N PHE A 83 15.27 10.54 -10.72
CA PHE A 83 14.45 11.50 -9.97
C PHE A 83 15.26 12.44 -9.07
N GLN A 84 16.42 11.99 -8.59
CA GLN A 84 17.38 12.82 -7.85
C GLN A 84 18.06 13.87 -8.73
N LYS A 85 18.33 13.55 -10.01
CA LYS A 85 19.07 14.41 -10.93
C LYS A 85 18.19 15.24 -11.87
N MET A 86 16.92 14.87 -12.03
CA MET A 86 16.02 15.58 -12.92
C MET A 86 15.63 16.95 -12.34
N SER A 87 15.54 17.94 -13.23
CA SER A 87 15.04 19.28 -12.93
C SER A 87 13.65 19.45 -13.55
N ILE A 88 12.70 20.02 -12.81
CA ILE A 88 11.32 20.21 -13.29
C ILE A 88 11.00 21.70 -13.47
N GLY A 89 10.57 22.06 -14.68
CA GLY A 89 10.22 23.43 -15.07
C GLY A 89 11.45 24.26 -15.49
N GLU A 90 11.20 25.44 -16.06
CA GLU A 90 12.24 26.33 -16.61
C GLU A 90 13.32 26.72 -15.59
N LYS A 91 12.92 26.91 -14.33
CA LYS A 91 13.82 27.26 -13.22
C LYS A 91 14.42 26.05 -12.51
N GLY A 92 14.08 24.83 -12.93
CA GLY A 92 14.60 23.59 -12.36
C GLY A 92 14.32 23.38 -10.87
N HIS A 93 13.19 23.88 -10.36
CA HIS A 93 12.87 23.78 -8.95
C HIS A 93 12.55 22.35 -8.53
N TRP A 94 12.98 22.00 -7.32
CA TRP A 94 12.60 20.74 -6.67
C TRP A 94 11.09 20.70 -6.41
N LYS A 95 10.44 19.61 -6.81
CA LYS A 95 9.00 19.39 -6.58
C LYS A 95 8.77 18.33 -5.50
N PRO A 96 7.73 18.49 -4.64
CA PRO A 96 7.40 17.49 -3.63
C PRO A 96 7.22 16.07 -4.18
N MET A 97 6.74 15.94 -5.41
CA MET A 97 6.61 14.65 -6.09
C MET A 97 7.95 13.93 -6.25
N GLN A 98 9.06 14.65 -6.50
CA GLN A 98 10.40 14.05 -6.58
C GLN A 98 10.79 13.43 -5.24
N SER A 99 10.62 14.17 -4.14
CA SER A 99 10.83 13.62 -2.79
C SER A 99 9.94 12.40 -2.55
N GLY A 100 8.66 12.44 -2.94
CA GLY A 100 7.75 11.31 -2.78
C GLY A 100 8.22 10.05 -3.51
N VAL A 101 8.62 10.16 -4.78
CA VAL A 101 9.14 9.03 -5.55
C VAL A 101 10.44 8.49 -4.97
N ILE A 102 11.35 9.38 -4.54
CA ILE A 102 12.63 9.00 -3.93
C ILE A 102 12.40 8.24 -2.62
N MET A 103 11.64 8.82 -1.69
CA MET A 103 11.35 8.21 -0.40
C MET A 103 10.64 6.86 -0.55
N ALA A 104 9.63 6.77 -1.42
CA ALA A 104 8.92 5.52 -1.67
C ALA A 104 9.85 4.45 -2.25
N THR A 105 10.71 4.82 -3.20
CA THR A 105 11.64 3.88 -3.84
C THR A 105 12.72 3.39 -2.87
N GLU A 106 13.32 4.29 -2.08
CA GLU A 106 14.30 3.90 -1.05
C GLU A 106 13.66 3.01 0.00
N SER A 107 12.47 3.37 0.49
CA SER A 107 11.75 2.56 1.48
C SER A 107 11.50 1.15 0.98
N ILE A 108 11.04 0.99 -0.27
CA ILE A 108 10.83 -0.34 -0.85
C ILE A 108 12.14 -1.11 -1.03
N LEU A 109 13.23 -0.45 -1.44
CA LEU A 109 14.55 -1.10 -1.58
C LEU A 109 15.08 -1.63 -0.24
N HIS A 110 14.86 -0.89 0.86
CA HIS A 110 15.24 -1.33 2.20
C HIS A 110 14.30 -2.40 2.76
N LEU A 111 12.98 -2.22 2.60
CA LEU A 111 11.99 -3.18 3.08
C LEU A 111 12.13 -4.53 2.40
N GLN A 112 12.31 -4.56 1.08
CA GLN A 112 12.49 -5.82 0.37
C GLN A 112 13.77 -6.54 0.83
N ASP A 113 14.84 -5.81 1.12
CA ASP A 113 16.11 -6.39 1.58
C ASP A 113 15.92 -7.01 2.97
N PHE A 114 15.28 -6.26 3.87
CA PHE A 114 14.95 -6.75 5.20
C PHE A 114 14.06 -7.99 5.16
N LEU A 115 12.96 -7.96 4.39
CA LEU A 115 12.00 -9.04 4.33
C LEU A 115 12.59 -10.29 3.64
N LEU A 116 13.25 -10.13 2.49
CA LEU A 116 13.75 -11.27 1.72
C LEU A 116 15.10 -11.81 2.22
N ASN A 117 15.99 -10.96 2.75
CA ASN A 117 17.34 -11.38 3.17
C ASN A 117 17.43 -11.64 4.68
N LYS A 118 16.77 -10.82 5.52
CA LYS A 118 16.90 -10.94 6.98
C LYS A 118 15.78 -11.76 7.63
N ARG A 119 14.58 -11.76 7.03
CA ARG A 119 13.40 -12.50 7.54
C ARG A 119 13.05 -13.75 6.72
N ASP A 120 13.80 -14.01 5.66
CA ASP A 120 13.63 -15.19 4.78
C ASP A 120 12.23 -15.34 4.15
N TYR A 121 11.53 -14.22 3.92
CA TYR A 121 10.27 -14.25 3.18
C TYR A 121 10.50 -14.71 1.74
N LYS A 122 9.58 -15.53 1.22
CA LYS A 122 9.66 -16.06 -0.15
C LYS A 122 9.50 -14.94 -1.21
N PHE A 123 8.71 -13.92 -0.88
CA PHE A 123 8.32 -12.88 -1.82
C PHE A 123 7.69 -11.66 -1.13
N VAL A 124 7.72 -10.48 -1.77
CA VAL A 124 7.13 -9.23 -1.23
C VAL A 124 6.13 -8.60 -2.21
N LEU A 125 4.90 -8.37 -1.75
CA LEU A 125 3.83 -7.70 -2.50
C LEU A 125 3.85 -6.19 -2.23
N THR A 126 4.55 -5.45 -3.06
CA THR A 126 4.73 -3.99 -2.93
C THR A 126 3.42 -3.20 -2.95
N GLY A 127 2.40 -3.67 -3.67
CA GLY A 127 1.08 -3.05 -3.71
C GLY A 127 0.30 -3.12 -2.40
N ARG A 128 0.84 -3.76 -1.35
CA ARG A 128 0.29 -3.71 0.03
C ARG A 128 0.75 -2.48 0.80
N PHE A 129 1.81 -1.81 0.36
CA PHE A 129 2.31 -0.57 0.98
C PHE A 129 1.61 0.69 0.44
N THR A 130 0.59 0.54 -0.41
CA THR A 130 -0.20 1.66 -0.93
C THR A 130 -1.43 1.92 -0.07
N GLN A 131 -1.97 3.13 -0.16
CA GLN A 131 -3.19 3.53 0.58
C GLN A 131 -4.48 3.05 -0.11
N ASP A 132 -4.40 2.23 -1.15
CA ASP A 132 -5.55 1.80 -1.94
C ASP A 132 -6.58 1.04 -1.10
N CYS A 133 -6.15 0.31 -0.07
CA CYS A 133 -7.07 -0.39 0.85
C CYS A 133 -7.92 0.62 1.65
N LEU A 134 -7.32 1.72 2.10
CA LEU A 134 -8.02 2.79 2.82
C LEU A 134 -8.96 3.56 1.89
N GLU A 135 -8.57 3.82 0.66
CA GLU A 135 -9.44 4.45 -0.33
C GLU A 135 -10.68 3.59 -0.65
N ASN A 136 -10.48 2.27 -0.75
CA ASN A 136 -11.59 1.33 -0.91
C ASN A 136 -12.51 1.34 0.33
N LEU A 137 -11.95 1.39 1.54
CA LEU A 137 -12.74 1.52 2.77
C LEU A 137 -13.54 2.83 2.78
N PHE A 138 -12.93 3.97 2.43
CA PHE A 138 -13.64 5.23 2.31
C PHE A 138 -14.73 5.21 1.24
N SER A 139 -14.56 4.41 0.17
CA SER A 139 -15.59 4.21 -0.84
C SER A 139 -16.79 3.44 -0.26
N LEU A 140 -16.55 2.43 0.58
CA LEU A 140 -17.60 1.71 1.30
C LEU A 140 -18.33 2.61 2.31
N ILE A 141 -17.61 3.43 3.07
CA ILE A 141 -18.20 4.38 4.03
C ILE A 141 -19.12 5.38 3.30
N ARG A 142 -18.70 5.83 2.11
CA ARG A 142 -19.44 6.79 1.28
C ARG A 142 -20.52 6.15 0.39
N PHE A 143 -20.63 4.82 0.39
CA PHE A 143 -21.54 4.09 -0.51
C PHE A 143 -23.00 4.52 -0.37
N LYS A 144 -23.48 4.70 0.86
CA LYS A 144 -24.86 5.16 1.14
C LYS A 144 -25.01 6.68 1.14
N THR A 145 -23.95 7.40 1.50
CA THR A 145 -23.97 8.85 1.64
C THR A 145 -22.63 9.40 1.14
N PRO A 146 -22.61 10.11 -0.01
CA PRO A 146 -21.35 10.57 -0.60
C PRO A 146 -20.51 11.48 0.31
N THR A 147 -21.18 12.28 1.15
CA THR A 147 -20.58 13.20 2.12
C THR A 147 -21.15 12.96 3.52
N PRO A 148 -20.70 11.91 4.22
CA PRO A 148 -21.22 11.57 5.54
C PRO A 148 -20.69 12.54 6.60
N ASN A 149 -21.50 12.87 7.60
CA ASN A 149 -21.05 13.55 8.81
C ASN A 149 -20.27 12.57 9.73
N ALA A 150 -19.62 13.09 10.78
CA ALA A 150 -18.79 12.27 11.67
C ALA A 150 -19.55 11.11 12.33
N LEU A 151 -20.81 11.33 12.73
CA LEU A 151 -21.65 10.28 13.32
C LEU A 151 -21.99 9.19 12.30
N GLN A 152 -22.29 9.57 11.06
CA GLN A 152 -22.55 8.65 9.95
C GLN A 152 -21.30 7.84 9.59
N VAL A 153 -20.12 8.47 9.58
CA VAL A 153 -18.84 7.74 9.40
C VAL A 153 -18.67 6.68 10.48
N LYS A 154 -18.86 7.05 11.75
CA LYS A 154 -18.75 6.13 12.89
C LYS A 154 -19.73 4.96 12.78
N GLN A 155 -20.99 5.23 12.45
CA GLN A 155 -22.03 4.21 12.30
C GLN A 155 -21.76 3.29 11.09
N ASN A 156 -21.38 3.85 9.93
CA ASN A 156 -21.07 3.08 8.74
C ASN A 156 -19.82 2.22 8.94
N LEU A 157 -18.78 2.75 9.58
CA LEU A 157 -17.58 1.97 9.90
C LEU A 157 -17.91 0.82 10.85
N LYS A 158 -18.68 1.07 11.92
CA LYS A 158 -19.14 0.02 12.83
C LYS A 158 -19.90 -1.08 12.09
N LEU A 159 -20.81 -0.72 11.17
CA LEU A 159 -21.56 -1.68 10.37
C LEU A 159 -20.64 -2.49 9.44
N ILE A 160 -19.68 -1.85 8.76
CA ILE A 160 -18.71 -2.53 7.89
C ILE A 160 -17.91 -3.54 8.72
N THR A 161 -17.37 -3.13 9.86
CA THR A 161 -16.59 -3.99 10.76
C THR A 161 -17.41 -5.17 11.26
N MET A 162 -18.63 -4.93 11.77
CA MET A 162 -19.52 -6.01 12.18
C MET A 162 -19.83 -6.97 11.03
N THR A 163 -20.10 -6.44 9.83
CA THR A 163 -20.38 -7.27 8.65
C THR A 163 -19.18 -8.14 8.27
N GLN A 164 -17.97 -7.56 8.25
CA GLN A 164 -16.75 -8.29 7.91
C GLN A 164 -16.47 -9.41 8.91
N ILE A 165 -16.58 -9.11 10.21
CA ILE A 165 -16.39 -10.12 11.28
C ILE A 165 -17.49 -11.20 11.20
N SER A 166 -18.75 -10.84 11.00
CA SER A 166 -19.86 -11.81 10.87
C SER A 166 -19.80 -12.63 9.57
N SER A 167 -19.24 -12.07 8.49
CA SER A 167 -19.01 -12.79 7.23
C SER A 167 -17.76 -13.69 7.25
N CYS A 168 -16.92 -13.58 8.29
CA CYS A 168 -15.74 -14.44 8.48
C CYS A 168 -16.08 -15.89 8.89
N SER A 169 -17.35 -16.30 8.89
CA SER A 169 -17.78 -17.68 9.14
C SER A 169 -17.42 -18.66 8.01
N LYS A 170 -16.67 -18.24 6.98
CA LYS A 170 -16.11 -19.11 5.94
C LYS A 170 -14.64 -18.75 5.69
N LEU A 171 -13.74 -19.45 6.40
CA LEU A 171 -12.37 -19.79 5.99
C LEU A 171 -11.57 -18.71 5.23
N SER A 172 -10.85 -17.82 5.93
CA SER A 172 -9.71 -17.12 5.29
C SER A 172 -8.61 -16.59 6.21
N ASN A 173 -8.49 -17.08 7.45
CA ASN A 173 -7.19 -17.00 8.13
C ASN A 173 -6.37 -18.22 7.73
N TYR A 174 -5.25 -18.00 7.06
CA TYR A 174 -4.34 -19.04 6.57
C TYR A 174 -3.45 -19.64 7.68
N ASP A 175 -3.62 -19.21 8.94
CA ASP A 175 -2.74 -19.55 10.06
C ASP A 175 -3.24 -20.67 10.96
N ALA A 176 -4.47 -21.15 10.78
CA ALA A 176 -4.96 -22.31 11.52
C ALA A 176 -6.00 -23.06 10.69
N ASP A 177 -5.76 -24.34 10.44
CA ASP A 177 -6.84 -25.31 10.23
C ASP A 177 -7.60 -25.41 11.57
N ILE A 178 -8.43 -24.41 11.84
CA ILE A 178 -9.35 -24.39 12.97
C ILE A 178 -10.31 -25.56 12.74
N SER A 179 -10.32 -26.54 13.66
CA SER A 179 -11.26 -27.67 13.56
C SER A 179 -12.70 -27.16 13.51
N GLU A 180 -13.58 -27.82 12.75
CA GLU A 180 -14.97 -27.37 12.52
C GLU A 180 -15.72 -27.05 13.83
N ASN A 181 -15.37 -27.70 14.94
CA ASN A 181 -15.94 -27.48 16.28
C ASN A 181 -15.62 -26.09 16.89
N GLU A 182 -14.45 -25.52 16.62
CA GLU A 182 -14.06 -24.20 17.16
C GLU A 182 -14.72 -23.05 16.38
N VAL A 183 -14.96 -23.26 15.07
CA VAL A 183 -15.70 -22.32 14.21
C VAL A 183 -17.17 -22.24 14.66
N GLU A 184 -17.80 -23.36 14.99
CA GLU A 184 -19.17 -23.38 15.53
C GLU A 184 -19.28 -22.65 16.88
N MET A 185 -18.28 -22.78 17.74
CA MET A 185 -18.28 -22.13 19.06
C MET A 185 -18.15 -20.60 18.97
N ILE A 186 -17.32 -20.08 18.06
CA ILE A 186 -17.15 -18.64 17.81
C ILE A 186 -18.39 -18.06 17.11
N THR A 187 -18.97 -18.81 16.17
CA THR A 187 -20.16 -18.37 15.41
C THR A 187 -21.41 -18.39 16.28
N GLY A 188 -21.54 -19.36 17.19
CA GLY A 188 -22.69 -19.53 18.07
C GLY A 188 -22.82 -18.50 19.20
N ASN A 189 -21.73 -17.83 19.58
CA ASN A 189 -21.75 -16.96 20.77
C ASN A 189 -20.96 -15.66 20.63
N PHE A 190 -20.96 -15.07 19.43
CA PHE A 190 -20.32 -13.79 19.12
C PHE A 190 -20.73 -12.65 20.07
N LEU A 191 -22.00 -12.63 20.49
CA LEU A 191 -22.52 -11.66 21.47
C LEU A 191 -21.85 -11.82 22.83
N HIS A 192 -21.72 -13.04 23.34
CA HIS A 192 -21.04 -13.30 24.60
C HIS A 192 -19.54 -12.98 24.51
N VAL A 193 -18.86 -13.39 23.43
CA VAL A 193 -17.42 -13.09 23.23
C VAL A 193 -17.18 -11.59 23.12
N SER A 194 -17.99 -10.87 22.33
CA SER A 194 -17.92 -9.41 22.21
C SER A 194 -18.23 -8.70 23.53
N GLN A 195 -19.15 -9.25 24.33
CA GLN A 195 -19.51 -8.71 25.64
C GLN A 195 -18.40 -8.94 26.66
N GLN A 196 -17.71 -10.10 26.64
CA GLN A 196 -16.53 -10.37 27.44
C GLN A 196 -15.35 -9.45 27.06
N PHE A 197 -15.10 -9.22 25.76
CA PHE A 197 -14.10 -8.25 25.29
C PHE A 197 -14.46 -6.81 25.67
N ALA A 198 -15.74 -6.43 25.63
CA ALA A 198 -16.19 -5.10 26.06
C ALA A 198 -16.07 -4.91 27.58
N LEU A 199 -16.33 -5.96 28.37
CA LEU A 199 -16.14 -5.96 29.83
C LEU A 199 -14.65 -5.89 30.19
N ALA A 200 -13.79 -6.62 29.49
CA ALA A 200 -12.34 -6.53 29.64
C ALA A 200 -11.80 -5.13 29.29
N LYS A 201 -12.30 -4.49 28.21
CA LYS A 201 -11.95 -3.11 27.85
C LYS A 201 -12.49 -2.05 28.81
N CYS A 202 -13.63 -2.31 29.47
CA CYS A 202 -14.12 -1.44 30.52
C CYS A 202 -13.23 -1.46 31.78
N GLN A 203 -12.45 -2.52 31.99
CA GLN A 203 -11.42 -2.58 33.04
C GLN A 203 -10.14 -1.82 32.63
N GLU A 204 -9.82 -1.70 31.34
CA GLU A 204 -8.69 -0.90 30.82
C GLU A 204 -8.93 0.63 30.85
N LYS A 205 -10.15 1.12 31.13
CA LYS A 205 -10.45 2.56 31.20
C LYS A 205 -9.67 3.32 32.28
N GLU A 206 -9.07 2.62 33.24
CA GLU A 206 -8.13 3.23 34.19
C GLU A 206 -6.81 3.67 33.51
N ILE A 207 -6.42 3.04 32.39
CA ILE A 207 -5.22 3.36 31.62
C ILE A 207 -5.46 4.55 30.66
N GLU A 208 -6.63 4.65 30.03
CA GLU A 208 -6.98 5.80 29.18
C GLU A 208 -7.05 7.11 29.97
N THR A 209 -7.56 7.06 31.21
CA THR A 209 -7.61 8.21 32.13
C THR A 209 -6.20 8.69 32.53
N PHE A 210 -5.21 7.79 32.54
CA PHE A 210 -3.78 8.09 32.75
C PHE A 210 -3.10 8.66 31.50
N MET A 211 -3.47 8.19 30.31
CA MET A 211 -2.96 8.68 29.02
C MET A 211 -3.45 10.10 28.69
N GLU A 212 -4.71 10.42 28.98
CA GLU A 212 -5.25 11.80 28.80
C GLU A 212 -4.60 12.82 29.75
N ALA A 213 -4.15 12.39 30.94
CA ALA A 213 -3.41 13.24 31.87
C ALA A 213 -1.95 13.50 31.44
N SER A 214 -1.42 12.73 30.49
CA SER A 214 -0.01 12.72 30.10
C SER A 214 0.28 13.41 28.76
N ALA A 215 -0.68 14.16 28.20
CA ALA A 215 -0.51 14.87 26.93
C ALA A 215 0.49 16.04 27.03
N ILE A 216 1.78 15.74 26.97
CA ILE A 216 2.86 16.73 26.75
C ILE A 216 3.84 16.21 25.68
N HIS A 217 3.88 16.97 24.57
CA HIS A 217 4.96 17.13 23.60
C HIS A 217 5.50 15.87 22.88
N VAL A 218 5.06 15.67 21.64
CA VAL A 218 5.61 14.66 20.71
C VAL A 218 7.03 15.06 20.27
N PRO A 219 8.09 14.28 20.55
CA PRO A 219 9.44 14.54 20.04
C PRO A 219 9.66 13.92 18.66
N LYS A 220 10.66 14.41 17.92
CA LYS A 220 11.09 13.82 16.63
C LYS A 220 11.78 12.47 16.84
N LEU A 221 11.31 11.45 16.12
CA LEU A 221 11.79 10.07 16.21
C LEU A 221 13.12 9.83 15.45
N GLN A 222 14.10 9.22 16.12
CA GLN A 222 15.29 8.52 15.58
C GLN A 222 15.17 6.98 15.71
N ASP A 223 16.06 6.20 15.09
CA ASP A 223 15.92 4.74 14.89
C ASP A 223 15.80 3.87 16.16
N PHE A 224 16.22 4.33 17.33
CA PHE A 224 16.07 3.57 18.59
C PHE A 224 14.61 3.50 19.10
N HIS A 225 13.70 4.26 18.47
CA HIS A 225 12.30 4.33 18.84
C HIS A 225 11.43 3.19 18.27
N LEU A 226 11.99 2.23 17.54
CA LEU A 226 11.28 0.98 17.24
C LEU A 226 10.90 0.20 18.52
N ASN A 227 11.57 0.49 19.65
CA ASN A 227 11.22 0.01 20.98
C ASN A 227 10.04 0.76 21.63
N LEU A 228 9.53 1.84 21.01
CA LEU A 228 8.31 2.54 21.45
C LEU A 228 7.05 1.96 20.81
N LEU A 229 7.17 1.02 19.87
CA LEU A 229 6.00 0.34 19.32
C LEU A 229 5.38 -0.51 20.43
N ASP A 230 4.12 -0.22 20.74
CA ASP A 230 3.38 -0.98 21.72
C ASP A 230 3.23 -2.43 21.25
N LYS A 231 3.11 -3.37 22.19
CA LYS A 231 2.96 -4.80 21.87
C LYS A 231 1.81 -5.11 20.90
N TRP A 232 0.79 -4.25 20.83
CA TRP A 232 -0.36 -4.42 19.93
C TRP A 232 -0.13 -3.88 18.51
N GLU A 233 0.88 -3.02 18.29
CA GLU A 233 1.23 -2.48 16.98
C GLU A 233 2.07 -3.47 16.16
N TRP A 234 2.81 -4.35 16.85
CA TRP A 234 3.59 -5.42 16.23
C TRP A 234 2.75 -6.36 15.35
N PRO A 235 1.62 -6.92 15.81
CA PRO A 235 0.73 -7.74 14.98
C PRO A 235 0.28 -7.07 13.68
N ILE A 236 0.05 -5.75 13.71
CA ILE A 236 -0.37 -4.98 12.53
C ILE A 236 0.79 -4.87 11.53
N ILE A 237 2.01 -4.60 12.01
CA ILE A 237 3.21 -4.57 11.18
C ILE A 237 3.51 -5.97 10.61
N TYR A 238 3.30 -7.03 11.39
CA TYR A 238 3.46 -8.43 10.96
C TYR A 238 2.43 -8.86 9.91
N ASP A 239 1.17 -8.45 10.06
CA ASP A 239 0.09 -8.69 9.08
C ASP A 239 0.35 -7.93 7.76
N ILE A 240 0.86 -6.69 7.85
CA ILE A 240 1.29 -5.91 6.69
C ILE A 240 2.51 -6.55 6.00
N ALA A 241 3.43 -7.15 6.77
CA ALA A 241 4.64 -7.79 6.27
C ALA A 241 4.41 -9.21 5.71
N GLY A 242 3.22 -9.79 5.92
CA GLY A 242 2.88 -11.13 5.45
C GLY A 242 3.58 -12.27 6.21
N GLY A 243 3.77 -12.09 7.53
CA GLY A 243 4.32 -13.10 8.44
C GLY A 243 3.59 -14.44 8.41
N CYS A 244 4.26 -15.50 7.93
CA CYS A 244 4.03 -16.87 8.39
C CYS A 244 5.10 -17.13 9.46
N ASP A 245 4.71 -17.46 10.68
CA ASP A 245 5.67 -17.97 11.68
C ASP A 245 5.91 -19.48 11.51
N MET A 246 7.08 -19.88 12.02
CA MET A 246 7.80 -21.15 11.89
C MET A 246 7.06 -22.41 12.37
#